data_AF-A0A847Z8E2-F1
#
_entry.id   AF-A0A847Z8E2-F1
#
_cell.length_a   1.000
_cell.length_b   1.000
_cell.length_c   1.000
_cell.angle_alpha   90.00
_cell.angle_beta   90.00
_cell.angle_gamma   90.00
#
_symmetry.space_group_name_H-M   'P 1'
#
loop_
_entity.id
_entity.type
_entity.pdbx_description
1 polymer ?
#
loop_
_entity_poly.entity_id
_entity_poly.type
_entity_poly.pdbx_seq_one_letter_code
_entity_poly.pdbx_strand_id
1 'polypeptide(L)'
;PSRACKNVLKKAKEAGLKIGLIRPISLYPFPKVAFDKINPKCKAILVVEQSCGQMIEDVKLSVLGKYPVEFFGRTGGNPIIPDQVFQYAKKILGGTK
;
A
#
# COMPACT_ATOMS: atom_id res chain seq x y z
N PRO A 1 -5.84 1.59 9.87
CA PRO A 1 -4.75 1.59 8.84
C PRO A 1 -4.13 2.96 8.47
N SER A 2 -4.93 3.97 8.07
CA SER A 2 -4.39 5.18 7.40
C SER A 2 -3.39 6.01 8.22
N ARG A 3 -3.61 6.18 9.53
CA ARG A 3 -2.67 6.91 10.41
C ARG A 3 -1.29 6.24 10.46
N ALA A 4 -1.26 4.91 10.49
CA ALA A 4 0.00 4.16 10.45
C ALA A 4 0.75 4.39 9.13
N CYS A 5 0.04 4.37 8.00
CA CYS A 5 0.62 4.61 6.68
C CYS A 5 1.20 6.04 6.54
N LYS A 6 0.59 7.05 7.16
CA LYS A 6 1.16 8.41 7.20
C LYS A 6 2.50 8.46 7.95
N ASN A 7 2.64 7.71 9.03
CA ASN A 7 3.92 7.60 9.74
C ASN A 7 4.98 6.89 8.88
N VAL A 8 4.57 5.89 8.09
CA VAL A 8 5.45 5.22 7.12
C VAL A 8 5.98 6.21 6.09
N LEU A 9 5.14 7.12 5.57
CA LEU A 9 5.60 8.17 4.65
C LEU A 9 6.66 9.08 5.28
N LYS A 10 6.51 9.45 6.56
CA LYS A 10 7.51 10.25 7.27
C LYS A 10 8.85 9.52 7.35
N LYS A 11 8.83 8.25 7.77
CA LYS A 11 10.04 7.39 7.84
C LYS A 11 10.66 7.15 6.47
N ALA A 12 9.84 6.95 5.43
CA ALA A 12 10.31 6.79 4.07
C ALA A 12 11.04 8.02 3.56
N LYS A 13 10.52 9.23 3.85
CA LYS A 13 11.18 10.49 3.51
C LYS A 13 12.54 10.61 4.21
N GLU A 14 12.62 10.29 5.50
CA GLU A 14 13.88 10.29 6.26
C GLU A 14 14.90 9.27 5.72
N ALA A 15 14.43 8.12 5.23
CA ALA A 15 15.27 7.08 4.63
C ALA A 15 15.58 7.30 3.13
N GLY A 16 15.16 8.42 2.53
CA GLY A 16 15.35 8.70 1.10
C GLY A 16 14.56 7.78 0.15
N LEU A 17 13.55 7.08 0.66
CA LEU A 17 12.72 6.14 -0.10
C LEU A 17 11.51 6.88 -0.70
N LYS A 18 11.26 6.67 -2.00
CA LYS A 18 10.10 7.23 -2.70
C LYS A 18 8.88 6.34 -2.51
N ILE A 19 8.05 6.67 -1.53
CA ILE A 19 6.77 5.99 -1.25
C ILE A 19 5.63 7.00 -1.38
N GLY A 20 4.56 6.60 -2.09
CA GLY A 20 3.31 7.35 -2.19
C GLY A 20 2.20 6.69 -1.37
N LEU A 21 1.07 7.38 -1.19
CA LEU A 21 -0.10 6.85 -0.48
C LEU A 21 -1.37 7.19 -1.25
N ILE A 22 -2.10 6.15 -1.65
CA ILE A 22 -3.50 6.25 -2.04
C ILE A 22 -4.33 5.92 -0.80
N ARG A 23 -5.18 6.86 -0.38
CA ARG A 23 -6.13 6.64 0.72
C ARG A 23 -7.55 6.69 0.16
N PRO A 24 -8.20 5.53 -0.06
CA PRO A 24 -9.62 5.49 -0.38
C PRO A 24 -10.42 6.19 0.74
N ILE A 25 -11.34 7.06 0.33
CA ILE A 25 -12.31 7.71 1.23
C ILE A 25 -13.63 6.95 1.15
N SER A 26 -14.07 6.68 -0.07
CA SER A 26 -15.23 5.85 -0.38
C SER A 26 -14.77 4.46 -0.80
N LEU A 27 -15.41 3.42 -0.28
CA LEU A 27 -15.21 2.04 -0.73
C LEU A 27 -15.96 1.78 -2.05
N TYR A 28 -17.14 2.38 -2.17
CA TYR A 28 -17.94 2.34 -3.39
C TYR A 28 -18.48 3.74 -3.72
N PRO A 29 -18.41 4.18 -4.99
CA PRO A 29 -17.65 3.57 -6.08
C PRO A 29 -16.15 3.59 -5.80
N PHE A 30 -15.44 2.51 -6.18
CA PHE A 30 -14.00 2.38 -5.91
C PHE A 30 -13.19 3.43 -6.70
N PRO A 31 -12.19 4.10 -6.10
CA PRO A 31 -11.52 5.25 -6.70
C PRO A 31 -10.45 4.86 -7.75
N LYS A 32 -10.88 4.23 -8.86
CA LYS A 32 -9.98 3.72 -9.93
C LYS A 32 -9.06 4.79 -10.52
N VAL A 33 -9.57 6.02 -10.69
CA VAL A 33 -8.82 7.17 -11.26
C VAL A 33 -7.58 7.54 -10.43
N ALA A 34 -7.55 7.22 -9.14
CA ALA A 34 -6.37 7.48 -8.32
C ALA A 34 -5.16 6.61 -8.74
N PHE A 35 -5.41 5.42 -9.28
CA PHE A 35 -4.37 4.47 -9.70
C PHE A 35 -3.72 4.88 -11.03
N ASP A 36 -4.41 5.64 -11.88
CA ASP A 36 -3.86 6.16 -13.14
C ASP A 36 -2.75 7.21 -12.92
N LYS A 37 -2.71 7.82 -11.73
CA LYS A 37 -1.69 8.82 -11.35
C LYS A 37 -0.42 8.18 -10.77
N ILE A 38 -0.36 6.86 -10.68
CA ILE A 38 0.83 6.15 -10.21
C ILE A 38 1.96 6.34 -11.22
N ASN A 39 3.15 6.64 -10.70
CA ASN A 39 4.34 6.80 -11.55
C ASN A 39 4.61 5.48 -12.31
N PRO A 40 4.87 5.50 -13.63
CA PRO A 40 5.21 4.30 -14.40
C PRO A 40 6.41 3.51 -13.84
N LYS A 41 7.33 4.17 -13.12
CA LYS A 41 8.49 3.54 -12.45
C LYS A 41 8.15 2.96 -11.06
N CYS A 42 6.88 2.92 -10.68
CA CYS A 42 6.45 2.29 -9.43
C CYS A 42 6.83 0.80 -9.45
N LYS A 43 7.52 0.34 -8.39
CA LYS A 43 7.98 -1.05 -8.31
C LYS A 43 6.88 -2.02 -7.90
N ALA A 44 5.96 -1.58 -7.06
CA ALA A 44 4.86 -2.39 -6.51
C ALA A 44 3.88 -1.51 -5.74
N ILE A 45 2.67 -2.03 -5.53
CA ILE A 45 1.64 -1.44 -4.69
C ILE A 45 1.47 -2.33 -3.45
N LEU A 46 1.55 -1.73 -2.26
CA LEU A 46 1.30 -2.42 -1.01
C LEU A 46 -0.09 -2.06 -0.47
N VAL A 47 -0.97 -3.05 -0.41
CA VAL A 47 -2.32 -2.92 0.15
C VAL A 47 -2.25 -3.22 1.65
N VAL A 48 -2.61 -2.23 2.47
CA VAL A 48 -2.52 -2.33 3.94
C VAL A 48 -3.92 -2.31 4.54
N GLU A 49 -4.36 -3.44 5.11
CA GLU A 49 -5.73 -3.62 5.59
C GLU A 49 -5.80 -4.21 7.00
N GLN A 50 -6.91 -3.92 7.70
CA GLN A 50 -7.30 -4.64 8.92
C GLN A 50 -8.38 -5.68 8.60
N SER A 51 -8.18 -6.41 7.51
CA SER A 51 -9.11 -7.39 6.94
C SER A 51 -8.31 -8.56 6.34
N CYS A 52 -9.01 -9.57 5.81
CA CYS A 52 -8.41 -10.67 5.04
C CYS A 52 -8.25 -10.35 3.54
N GLY A 53 -8.12 -9.08 3.16
CA GLY A 53 -7.96 -8.67 1.77
C GLY A 53 -9.29 -8.42 1.07
N GLN A 54 -10.18 -7.66 1.70
CA GLN A 54 -11.51 -7.36 1.14
C GLN A 54 -11.45 -6.51 -0.13
N MET A 55 -10.41 -5.69 -0.30
CA MET A 55 -10.30 -4.75 -1.42
C MET A 55 -9.10 -5.03 -2.32
N ILE A 56 -8.36 -6.12 -2.09
CA ILE A 56 -7.14 -6.40 -2.86
C ILE A 56 -7.47 -6.72 -4.33
N GLU A 57 -8.60 -7.38 -4.60
CA GLU A 57 -9.10 -7.62 -5.95
C GLU A 57 -9.45 -6.31 -6.66
N ASP A 58 -10.11 -5.36 -6.00
CA ASP A 58 -10.41 -4.05 -6.58
C ASP A 58 -9.14 -3.28 -6.96
N VAL A 59 -8.10 -3.36 -6.12
CA VAL A 59 -6.79 -2.78 -6.41
C VAL A 59 -6.16 -3.46 -7.63
N LYS A 60 -6.13 -4.80 -7.67
CA LYS A 60 -5.60 -5.58 -8.81
C LYS A 60 -6.33 -5.25 -10.11
N LEU A 61 -7.67 -5.16 -10.06
CA LEU A 61 -8.50 -4.77 -11.20
C LEU A 61 -8.25 -3.33 -11.64
N SER A 62 -7.99 -2.42 -10.70
CA SER A 62 -7.72 -1.01 -11.02
C SER A 62 -6.37 -0.80 -11.69
N VAL A 63 -5.40 -1.67 -11.43
CA VAL A 63 -4.05 -1.56 -11.99
C VAL A 63 -3.83 -2.43 -13.22
N LEU A 64 -4.75 -3.36 -13.52
CA LEU A 64 -4.71 -4.25 -14.69
C LEU A 64 -3.35 -4.92 -14.90
N GLY A 65 -2.70 -5.35 -13.81
CA GLY A 65 -1.40 -6.01 -13.85
C GLY A 65 -0.19 -5.10 -14.14
N LYS A 66 -0.36 -3.77 -14.24
CA LYS A 66 0.74 -2.81 -14.47
C LYS A 66 1.80 -2.85 -13.36
N TYR A 67 1.40 -3.19 -12.14
CA TYR A 67 2.27 -3.25 -10.97
C TYR A 67 1.99 -4.51 -10.16
N PRO A 68 3.03 -5.16 -9.58
CA PRO A 68 2.83 -6.16 -8.55
C PRO A 68 2.00 -5.58 -7.39
N VAL A 69 1.01 -6.35 -6.92
CA VAL A 69 0.14 -5.96 -5.80
C VAL A 69 0.43 -6.89 -4.62
N GLU A 70 1.03 -6.32 -3.58
CA GLU A 70 1.40 -6.99 -2.33
C GLU A 70 0.39 -6.68 -1.23
N PHE A 71 0.28 -7.56 -0.24
CA PHE A 71 -0.71 -7.45 0.82
C PHE A 71 -0.09 -7.49 2.21
N PHE A 72 -0.45 -6.51 3.04
CA PHE A 72 -0.17 -6.49 4.47
C PHE A 72 -1.50 -6.40 5.22
N GLY A 73 -2.03 -7.57 5.59
CA GLY A 73 -3.25 -7.71 6.38
C GLY A 73 -2.97 -7.91 7.87
N ARG A 74 -3.82 -7.33 8.72
CA ARG A 74 -3.94 -7.70 10.14
C ARG A 74 -5.40 -7.99 10.46
N THR A 75 -5.68 -9.04 11.22
CA THR A 75 -7.05 -9.44 11.58
C THR A 75 -7.24 -9.46 13.09
N GLY A 76 -8.49 -9.59 13.56
CA GLY A 76 -8.79 -9.78 14.98
C GLY A 76 -8.53 -8.56 15.86
N GLY A 77 -8.73 -7.34 15.35
CA GLY A 77 -8.51 -6.11 16.11
C GLY A 77 -7.04 -5.73 16.33
N ASN A 78 -6.10 -6.52 15.82
CA ASN A 78 -4.68 -6.23 15.93
C ASN A 78 -4.33 -4.90 15.22
N PRO A 79 -3.62 -3.98 15.89
CA PRO A 79 -3.25 -2.71 15.27
C PRO A 79 -2.20 -2.92 14.19
N ILE A 80 -2.28 -2.10 13.14
CA ILE A 80 -1.21 -2.02 12.14
C ILE A 80 -0.07 -1.19 12.72
N ILE A 81 1.06 -1.85 12.94
CA ILE A 81 2.28 -1.21 13.46
C ILE A 81 3.02 -0.53 12.28
N PRO A 82 3.25 0.79 12.32
CA PRO A 82 3.91 1.52 11.23
C PRO A 82 5.28 0.95 10.86
N ASP A 83 6.08 0.53 11.85
CA ASP A 83 7.40 -0.04 11.61
C ASP A 83 7.36 -1.33 10.80
N GLN A 84 6.38 -2.20 11.07
CA GLN A 84 6.23 -3.44 10.31
C GLN A 84 5.87 -3.16 8.85
N VAL A 85 4.97 -2.21 8.61
CA VAL A 85 4.62 -1.79 7.25
C VAL A 85 5.82 -1.16 6.54
N PHE A 86 6.61 -0.34 7.24
CA PHE A 86 7.81 0.26 6.68
C PHE A 86 8.87 -0.79 6.30
N GLN A 87 9.14 -1.75 7.17
CA GLN A 87 10.08 -2.83 6.87
C GLN A 87 9.60 -3.69 5.69
N TYR A 88 8.30 -3.98 5.64
CA TYR A 88 7.72 -4.73 4.52
C TYR A 88 7.85 -3.96 3.20
N ALA A 89 7.52 -2.66 3.20
CA ALA A 89 7.72 -1.79 2.04
C ALA A 89 9.19 -1.71 1.61
N LYS A 90 10.12 -1.64 2.57
CA LYS A 90 11.57 -1.65 2.30
C LYS A 90 12.03 -2.96 1.66
N LYS A 91 11.51 -4.10 2.12
CA LYS A 91 11.79 -5.42 1.52
C LYS A 91 11.35 -5.46 0.04
N ILE A 92 10.14 -4.96 -0.26
CA ILE A 92 9.63 -4.87 -1.63
C ILE A 92 10.52 -3.96 -2.49
N LEU A 93 10.95 -2.81 -1.97
CA LEU A 93 11.79 -1.86 -2.71
C LEU A 93 13.22 -2.35 -2.95
N GLY A 94 13.77 -3.12 -2.01
CA GLY A 94 15.11 -3.69 -2.06
C GLY A 94 15.28 -4.87 -3.01
N GLY A 95 14.18 -5.35 -3.59
CA GLY A 95 14.16 -6.57 -4.40
C GLY A 95 14.05 -7.79 -3.50
N THR A 96 13.03 -8.60 -3.75
CA THR A 96 12.93 -9.97 -3.24
C THR A 96 14.19 -10.73 -3.67
N LYS A 97 15.07 -11.03 -2.71
CA LYS A 97 15.81 -12.29 -2.73
C LYS A 97 14.96 -13.33 -2.02
#